data_AF-A0A0F9LZP2-F1
#
_entry.id   AF-A0A0F9LZP2-F1
#
_cell.length_a   1.000
_cell.length_b   1.000
_cell.length_c   1.000
_cell.angle_alpha   90.00
_cell.angle_beta   90.00
_cell.angle_gamma   90.00
#
_symmetry.space_group_name_H-M   'P 1'
#
loop_
_entity.id
_entity.type
_entity.pdbx_description
1 polymer ?
#
loop_
_entity_poly.entity_id
_entity_poly.type
_entity_poly.pdbx_seq_one_letter_code
_entity_poly.pdbx_strand_id
1 'polypeptide(L)' 'MDESKESRSIEEERSMSDELNDDDAKRTRKRRRAMAASVTLGAALGAAFGAAVHNIGLGVAIGVSVGVAIGVAREARRR' A
#
# COMPACT_ATOMS: atom_id res chain seq x y z
N MET A 1 -15.04 47.19 -5.56
CA MET A 1 -14.64 45.79 -5.81
C MET A 1 -15.37 44.91 -4.80
N ASP A 2 -16.03 43.84 -5.25
CA ASP A 2 -16.95 43.03 -4.44
C ASP A 2 -16.19 41.89 -3.75
N GLU A 3 -15.65 42.18 -2.57
CA GLU A 3 -14.86 41.29 -1.69
C GLU A 3 -15.64 40.02 -1.27
N SER A 4 -16.97 40.03 -1.43
CA SER A 4 -17.87 38.94 -1.03
C SER A 4 -17.98 37.81 -2.07
N LYS A 5 -17.50 38.03 -3.31
CA LYS A 5 -17.43 37.01 -4.36
C LYS A 5 -16.15 36.20 -4.31
N GLU A 6 -15.04 36.82 -3.91
CA GLU A 6 -13.74 36.17 -3.82
C GLU A 6 -13.74 35.11 -2.72
N SER A 7 -14.23 35.44 -1.52
CA SER A 7 -14.29 34.53 -0.36
C SER A 7 -15.08 33.25 -0.59
N ARG A 8 -16.13 33.29 -1.43
CA ARG A 8 -16.92 32.09 -1.77
C ARG A 8 -16.18 31.14 -2.70
N SER A 9 -15.37 31.68 -3.63
CA SER A 9 -14.54 30.87 -4.53
C SER A 9 -13.38 30.18 -3.79
N ILE A 10 -12.80 30.81 -2.76
CA ILE A 10 -11.70 30.21 -1.96
C ILE A 10 -12.20 29.07 -1.07
N GLU A 11 -13.45 29.14 -0.59
CA GLU A 11 -14.03 28.11 0.27
C GLU A 11 -14.47 26.88 -0.54
N GLU A 12 -14.98 27.08 -1.77
CA GLU A 12 -15.21 25.98 -2.72
C GLU A 12 -13.90 25.32 -3.15
N GLU A 13 -12.84 26.08 -3.43
CA GLU A 13 -11.51 25.50 -3.74
C GLU A 13 -10.93 24.71 -2.57
N ARG A 14 -11.09 25.19 -1.33
CA ARG A 14 -10.64 24.47 -0.12
C ARG A 14 -11.40 23.18 0.10
N SER A 15 -12.73 23.21 0.01
CA SER A 15 -13.56 22.02 0.23
C SER A 15 -13.30 20.93 -0.81
N MET A 16 -13.02 21.31 -2.05
CA MET A 16 -12.68 20.39 -3.14
C MET A 16 -11.26 19.81 -3.01
N SER A 17 -10.32 20.61 -2.48
CA SER A 17 -8.94 20.18 -2.22
C SER A 17 -8.83 19.17 -1.07
N ASP A 18 -9.63 19.35 -0.02
CA ASP A 18 -9.63 18.45 1.15
C ASP A 18 -10.20 17.06 0.81
N GLU A 19 -11.22 16.99 -0.04
CA GLU A 19 -11.84 15.73 -0.47
C GLU A 19 -10.91 14.90 -1.37
N LEU A 20 -10.17 15.56 -2.28
CA LEU A 20 -9.15 14.91 -3.12
C LEU A 20 -8.00 14.33 -2.29
N ASN A 21 -7.55 15.07 -1.27
CA ASN A 21 -6.42 14.67 -0.43
C ASN A 21 -6.73 13.40 0.41
N ASP A 22 -7.99 13.22 0.78
CA ASP A 22 -8.44 12.13 1.65
C ASP A 22 -8.56 10.79 0.89
N ASP A 23 -8.93 10.83 -0.39
CA ASP A 23 -9.00 9.66 -1.26
C ASP A 23 -7.63 9.11 -1.65
N ASP A 24 -6.67 9.99 -1.93
CA ASP A 24 -5.28 9.59 -2.20
C ASP A 24 -4.62 8.96 -0.97
N ALA A 25 -4.90 9.50 0.21
CA ALA A 25 -4.44 8.93 1.48
C ALA A 25 -5.01 7.52 1.69
N LYS A 26 -6.32 7.31 1.44
CA LYS A 26 -6.97 6.00 1.55
C LYS A 26 -6.41 4.98 0.56
N ARG A 27 -6.20 5.36 -0.71
CA ARG A 27 -5.63 4.49 -1.76
C ARG A 27 -4.20 4.06 -1.42
N THR A 28 -3.37 5.01 -0.96
CA THR A 28 -1.99 4.73 -0.56
C THR A 28 -1.92 3.76 0.62
N ARG A 29 -2.75 3.97 1.64
CA ARG A 29 -2.84 3.04 2.79
C ARG A 29 -3.27 1.65 2.36
N LYS A 30 -4.23 1.54 1.44
CA LYS A 30 -4.71 0.25 0.93
C LYS A 30 -3.64 -0.51 0.16
N ARG A 31 -2.87 0.17 -0.70
CA ARG A 31 -1.71 -0.41 -1.40
C ARG A 31 -0.63 -0.87 -0.41
N ARG A 32 -0.27 -0.03 0.56
CA ARG A 32 0.70 -0.39 1.61
C ARG A 32 0.27 -1.61 2.42
N ARG A 33 -1.01 -1.68 2.82
CA ARG A 33 -1.55 -2.85 3.53
C ARG A 33 -1.51 -4.11 2.66
N ALA A 34 -1.83 -4.01 1.37
CA ALA A 34 -1.78 -5.14 0.46
C ALA A 34 -0.35 -5.68 0.28
N MET A 35 0.64 -4.78 0.16
CA MET A 35 2.06 -5.15 0.12
C MET A 35 2.54 -5.77 1.43
N ALA A 36 2.21 -5.15 2.57
CA ALA A 36 2.58 -5.69 3.87
C ALA A 36 1.99 -7.09 4.09
N ALA A 37 0.73 -7.31 3.69
CA ALA A 37 0.08 -8.60 3.82
C ALA A 37 0.78 -9.70 3.01
N SER A 38 1.18 -9.44 1.76
CA SER A 38 1.86 -10.45 0.93
C SER A 38 3.27 -10.75 1.42
N VAL A 39 4.00 -9.75 1.91
CA VAL A 39 5.35 -9.93 2.49
C VAL A 39 5.29 -10.72 3.79
N THR A 40 4.39 -10.37 4.72
CA THR A 40 4.25 -11.10 5.99
C THR A 40 3.81 -12.55 5.75
N LEU A 41 2.89 -12.78 4.82
CA LEU A 41 2.47 -14.13 4.44
C LEU A 41 3.64 -14.93 3.83
N GLY A 42 4.39 -14.31 2.91
CA GLY A 42 5.57 -14.92 2.32
C GLY A 42 6.62 -15.26 3.37
N ALA A 43 6.92 -14.35 4.28
CA ALA A 43 7.87 -14.55 5.37
C ALA A 43 7.43 -15.67 6.33
N ALA A 44 6.16 -15.72 6.71
CA ALA A 44 5.62 -16.76 7.59
C ALA A 44 5.70 -18.16 6.95
N LEU A 45 5.27 -18.27 5.69
CA LEU A 45 5.37 -19.52 4.93
C LEU A 45 6.83 -19.93 4.69
N GLY A 46 7.67 -18.97 4.35
CA GLY A 46 9.11 -19.17 4.18
C GLY A 46 9.79 -19.64 5.45
N ALA A 47 9.47 -19.03 6.60
CA ALA A 47 9.99 -19.46 7.90
C ALA A 47 9.56 -20.88 8.24
N ALA A 48 8.29 -21.23 8.00
CA ALA A 48 7.79 -22.59 8.21
C ALA A 48 8.51 -23.61 7.31
N PHE A 49 8.70 -23.27 6.03
CA PHE A 49 9.41 -24.15 5.09
C PHE A 49 10.91 -24.26 5.42
N GLY A 50 11.53 -23.15 5.81
CA GLY A 50 12.93 -23.12 6.25
C GLY A 50 13.15 -23.93 7.53
N ALA A 51 12.20 -23.91 8.46
CA ALA A 51 12.22 -24.77 9.64
C ALA A 51 12.16 -26.27 9.24
N ALA A 52 11.33 -26.62 8.25
CA ALA A 52 11.24 -27.98 7.73
C ALA A 52 12.55 -28.47 7.06
N VAL A 53 13.27 -27.56 6.40
CA VAL A 53 14.56 -27.85 5.74
C VAL A 53 15.76 -27.59 6.67
N HIS A 54 15.53 -27.31 7.94
CA HIS A 54 16.56 -27.01 8.95
C HIS A 54 17.44 -25.79 8.60
N ASN A 55 16.95 -24.92 7.71
CA ASN A 55 17.60 -23.68 7.28
C ASN A 55 16.55 -22.55 7.15
N ILE A 56 16.29 -21.90 8.28
CA ILE A 56 15.31 -20.81 8.36
C ILE A 56 15.73 -19.62 7.49
N GLY A 57 17.04 -19.33 7.38
CA GLY A 57 17.54 -18.24 6.55
C GLY A 57 17.17 -18.41 5.07
N LEU A 58 17.38 -19.60 4.53
CA LEU A 58 17.00 -19.94 3.16
C LEU A 58 15.48 -19.88 2.97
N GLY A 59 14.72 -20.44 3.91
CA GLY A 59 13.26 -20.43 3.85
C GLY A 59 12.67 -19.02 3.86
N VAL A 60 13.14 -18.15 4.77
CA VAL A 60 12.68 -16.75 4.84
C VAL A 60 13.08 -15.99 3.57
N ALA A 61 14.28 -16.18 3.04
CA ALA A 61 14.70 -15.52 1.81
C ALA A 61 13.80 -15.90 0.61
N ILE A 62 13.48 -17.18 0.46
CA ILE A 62 12.56 -17.68 -0.58
C ILE A 62 11.14 -17.16 -0.32
N GLY A 63 10.65 -17.25 0.91
CA GLY A 63 9.31 -16.83 1.27
C GLY A 63 9.07 -15.33 1.05
N VAL A 64 10.01 -14.49 1.47
CA VAL A 64 9.94 -13.03 1.26
C VAL A 64 10.02 -12.69 -0.22
N SER A 65 10.93 -13.29 -0.98
CA SER A 65 11.04 -13.02 -2.43
C SER A 65 9.76 -13.40 -3.18
N VAL A 66 9.14 -14.55 -2.85
CA VAL A 66 7.83 -14.94 -3.41
C VAL A 66 6.72 -13.99 -2.96
N GLY A 67 6.67 -13.62 -1.68
CA GLY A 67 5.67 -12.69 -1.14
C GLY A 67 5.74 -11.29 -1.76
N VAL A 68 6.95 -10.80 -2.01
CA VAL A 68 7.21 -9.55 -2.74
C VAL A 68 6.79 -9.68 -4.20
N ALA A 69 7.19 -10.77 -4.88
CA ALA A 69 6.83 -10.99 -6.28
C ALA A 69 5.31 -11.00 -6.50
N ILE A 70 4.56 -11.67 -5.61
CA ILE A 70 3.09 -11.66 -5.64
C ILE A 70 2.52 -10.26 -5.39
N GLY A 71 3.07 -9.54 -4.41
CA GLY A 71 2.67 -8.16 -4.09
C GLY A 71 2.86 -7.23 -5.29
N VAL A 72 4.05 -7.25 -5.90
CA VAL A 72 4.40 -6.47 -7.10
C VAL A 72 3.55 -6.89 -8.30
N ALA A 73 3.34 -8.19 -8.53
CA ALA A 73 2.50 -8.65 -9.64
C ALA A 73 1.03 -8.23 -9.50
N ARG A 74 0.50 -8.20 -8.26
CA ARG A 74 -0.86 -7.70 -7.98
C ARG A 74 -0.95 -6.18 -8.11
N GLU A 75 0.08 -5.45 -7.71
CA GLU A 75 0.21 -4.00 -7.88
C GLU A 75 0.29 -3.63 -9.37
N ALA A 76 1.08 -4.38 -10.15
CA ALA A 76 1.25 -4.21 -11.59
C ALA A 76 -0.06 -4.43 -12.36
N ARG A 77 -0.87 -5.44 -11.96
CA ARG A 77 -2.22 -5.66 -12.53
C ARG A 77 -3.28 -4.62 -12.13
N ARG A 78 -3.02 -3.80 -11.11
CA ARG A 78 -3.94 -2.73 -10.65
C ARG A 78 -3.61 -1.36 -11.27
N ARG A 79 -2.59 -1.29 -12.12
CA ARG A 79 -2.31 -0.13 -12.98
C ARG A 79 -2.85 -0.45 -14.37
#